data_AF-A0A972AYQ4-F1
#
_entry.id   AF-A0A972AYQ4-F1
#
_cell.length_a   1.000
_cell.length_b   1.000
_cell.length_c   1.000
_cell.angle_alpha   90.00
_cell.angle_beta   90.00
_cell.angle_gamma   90.00
#
_symmetry.space_group_name_H-M   'P 1'
#
loop_
_entity.id
_entity.type
_entity.pdbx_description
1 polymer ?
#
loop_
_entity_poly.entity_id
_entity_poly.type
_entity_poly.pdbx_seq_one_letter_code
_entity_poly.pdbx_strand_id
1 'polypeptide(L)'
;MVKQRTVKGIILFLLVIGLFSFTLLNGKSLASQRWIVTKAQSEEALAYAMQYVEHEVAYLFGGRYTIDEYLEAIGDGKEAGIEVGVDSSAVVLNSYRSAIPGILFRIDETGSRLARDISSSALYHYNTRHISLDQVRPGDLIFFKNSAGAITGVGIYSHTKGNNVVHFIVASANSGKVVLTNVVIGGNYWETRVAGFGRLEYSVIR
;
A
#
# COMPACT_ATOMS: atom_id res chain seq x y z
N MET A 1 24.83 -11.82 -91.84
CA MET A 1 23.42 -11.71 -91.42
C MET A 1 23.37 -10.90 -90.13
N VAL A 2 22.60 -9.81 -90.15
CA VAL A 2 22.56 -8.72 -89.16
C VAL A 2 21.54 -9.02 -88.05
N LYS A 3 21.83 -8.68 -86.78
CA LYS A 3 20.95 -7.96 -85.81
C LYS A 3 21.54 -8.03 -84.38
N GLN A 4 21.85 -6.89 -83.75
CA GLN A 4 21.01 -6.08 -82.82
C GLN A 4 20.80 -6.77 -81.46
N ARG A 5 20.90 -6.16 -80.27
CA ARG A 5 20.79 -4.79 -79.74
C ARG A 5 21.44 -4.80 -78.32
N THR A 6 22.20 -3.79 -77.87
CA THR A 6 21.75 -2.67 -76.97
C THR A 6 20.87 -3.14 -75.80
N VAL A 7 21.12 -2.88 -74.51
CA VAL A 7 21.13 -1.57 -73.82
C VAL A 7 21.71 -1.71 -72.39
N LYS A 8 22.52 -0.70 -72.03
CA LYS A 8 22.80 -0.04 -70.73
C LYS A 8 22.18 -0.57 -69.42
N GLY A 9 22.98 -0.55 -68.35
CA GLY A 9 22.49 -0.47 -66.97
C GLY A 9 23.61 -0.28 -65.96
N ILE A 10 23.87 0.98 -65.57
CA ILE A 10 24.74 1.38 -64.46
C ILE A 10 23.98 1.15 -63.14
N ILE A 11 24.57 0.44 -62.18
CA ILE A 11 24.23 0.53 -60.73
C ILE A 11 25.56 0.35 -59.97
N LEU A 12 26.30 1.44 -59.74
CA LEU A 12 26.38 2.22 -58.50
C LEU A 12 26.67 1.38 -57.23
N PHE A 13 27.95 1.35 -56.87
CA PHE A 13 28.50 0.84 -55.62
C PHE A 13 28.40 1.96 -54.56
N LEU A 14 27.53 1.82 -53.56
CA LEU A 14 27.50 2.68 -52.38
C LEU A 14 27.73 1.81 -51.15
N LEU A 15 28.99 1.77 -50.73
CA LEU A 15 29.41 1.16 -49.47
C LEU A 15 29.25 2.21 -48.37
N VAL A 16 28.07 2.27 -47.75
CA VAL A 16 27.83 3.11 -46.58
C VAL A 16 28.21 2.31 -45.34
N ILE A 17 29.28 2.77 -44.70
CA ILE A 17 29.80 2.34 -43.41
C ILE A 17 28.70 2.56 -42.37
N GLY A 18 28.07 1.48 -41.90
CA GLY A 18 27.20 1.51 -40.75
C GLY A 18 28.03 1.60 -39.47
N LEU A 19 28.23 2.82 -38.96
CA LEU A 19 28.61 3.04 -37.57
C LEU A 19 27.49 2.43 -36.69
N PHE A 20 27.74 1.25 -36.11
CA PHE A 20 26.93 0.76 -35.00
C PHE A 20 27.24 1.63 -33.79
N SER A 21 26.53 2.75 -33.67
CA SER A 21 26.42 3.46 -32.40
C SER A 21 25.68 2.55 -31.43
N PHE A 22 26.45 1.88 -30.56
CA PHE A 22 25.93 1.22 -29.38
C PHE A 22 25.36 2.34 -28.49
N THR A 23 24.08 2.68 -28.68
CA THR A 23 23.36 3.49 -27.71
C THR A 23 23.29 2.67 -26.43
N LEU A 24 24.19 2.99 -25.49
CA LEU A 24 24.02 2.70 -24.09
C LEU A 24 22.61 3.20 -23.70
N LEU A 25 21.67 2.26 -23.62
CA LEU A 25 20.43 2.46 -22.89
C LEU A 25 20.86 2.79 -21.47
N ASN A 26 20.89 4.08 -21.16
CA ASN A 26 20.92 4.59 -19.80
C ASN A 26 19.73 3.96 -19.08
N GLY A 27 19.98 2.84 -18.39
CA GLY A 27 19.07 2.21 -17.45
C GLY A 27 18.87 3.16 -16.29
N LYS A 28 18.11 4.24 -16.51
CA LYS A 28 17.47 4.95 -15.41
C LYS A 28 16.55 3.92 -14.77
N SER A 29 16.91 3.47 -13.58
CA SER A 29 15.99 2.85 -12.64
C SER A 29 14.68 3.64 -12.70
N LEU A 30 13.63 3.03 -13.24
CA LEU A 30 12.31 3.64 -13.28
C LEU A 30 11.73 3.51 -11.88
N ALA A 31 12.17 4.39 -10.97
CA ALA A 31 11.53 4.54 -9.67
C ALA A 31 10.04 4.84 -9.93
N SER A 32 9.17 3.97 -9.44
CA SER A 32 7.73 4.10 -9.62
C SER A 32 7.24 5.47 -9.12
N GLN A 33 6.32 6.10 -9.85
CA GLN A 33 5.79 7.40 -9.42
C GLN A 33 5.13 7.27 -8.05
N ARG A 34 5.42 8.22 -7.15
CA ARG A 34 4.90 8.28 -5.78
C ARG A 34 3.81 9.32 -5.68
N TRP A 35 2.69 8.92 -5.11
CA TRP A 35 1.52 9.76 -4.87
C TRP A 35 1.21 9.77 -3.37
N ILE A 36 0.63 10.86 -2.88
CA ILE A 36 0.14 10.95 -1.50
C ILE A 36 -1.38 10.97 -1.54
N VAL A 37 -2.02 10.25 -0.63
CA VAL A 37 -3.49 10.18 -0.58
C VAL A 37 -4.13 11.55 -0.32
N THR A 38 -5.21 11.81 -1.05
CA THR A 38 -6.02 13.03 -0.85
C THR A 38 -6.89 12.90 0.40
N LYS A 39 -7.49 14.01 0.84
CA LYS A 39 -8.41 13.99 1.99
C LYS A 39 -9.60 13.07 1.71
N ALA A 40 -10.22 13.18 0.54
CA ALA A 40 -11.35 12.34 0.14
C ALA A 40 -10.99 10.85 0.14
N GLN A 41 -9.82 10.48 -0.39
CA GLN A 41 -9.35 9.09 -0.38
C GLN A 41 -9.13 8.57 1.05
N SER A 42 -8.59 9.41 1.95
CA SER A 42 -8.43 9.05 3.37
C SER A 42 -9.77 8.86 4.09
N GLU A 43 -10.75 9.72 3.80
CA GLU A 43 -12.10 9.63 4.39
C GLU A 43 -12.86 8.40 3.88
N GLU A 44 -12.77 8.10 2.58
CA GLU A 44 -13.34 6.89 1.99
C GLU A 44 -12.71 5.61 2.54
N ALA A 45 -11.38 5.59 2.67
CA ALA A 45 -10.69 4.46 3.30
C ALA A 45 -11.10 4.28 4.76
N LEU A 46 -11.25 5.36 5.55
CA LEU A 46 -11.73 5.27 6.92
C LEU A 46 -13.17 4.74 6.99
N ALA A 47 -14.05 5.17 6.08
CA ALA A 47 -15.42 4.70 6.01
C ALA A 47 -15.48 3.19 5.69
N TYR A 48 -14.66 2.72 4.75
CA TYR A 48 -14.55 1.29 4.46
C TYR A 48 -13.97 0.49 5.65
N ALA A 49 -12.97 1.06 6.35
CA ALA A 49 -12.41 0.44 7.55
C ALA A 49 -13.44 0.29 8.68
N MET A 50 -14.41 1.21 8.78
CA MET A 50 -15.48 1.11 9.77
C MET A 50 -16.38 -0.10 9.52
N GLN A 51 -16.61 -0.48 8.27
CA GLN A 51 -17.41 -1.65 7.93
C GLN A 51 -16.77 -2.95 8.46
N TYR A 52 -15.43 -3.05 8.53
CA TYR A 52 -14.78 -4.18 9.21
C TYR A 52 -15.16 -4.27 10.70
N VAL A 53 -15.33 -3.13 11.37
CA VAL A 53 -15.77 -3.07 12.77
C VAL A 53 -17.25 -3.47 12.88
N GLU A 54 -18.10 -2.93 12.00
CA GLU A 54 -19.55 -3.19 11.98
C GLU A 54 -19.87 -4.67 11.72
N HIS A 55 -19.10 -5.32 10.85
CA HIS A 55 -19.21 -6.76 10.56
C HIS A 55 -18.41 -7.65 11.51
N GLU A 56 -17.81 -7.08 12.56
CA GLU A 56 -17.03 -7.79 13.58
C GLU A 56 -15.95 -8.73 13.01
N VAL A 57 -15.34 -8.33 11.87
CA VAL A 57 -14.44 -9.21 11.11
C VAL A 57 -13.29 -9.69 12.00
N ALA A 58 -13.12 -11.01 12.05
CA ALA A 58 -12.16 -11.64 12.93
C ALA A 58 -10.71 -11.28 12.56
N TYR A 59 -9.87 -11.17 13.59
CA TYR A 59 -8.43 -11.06 13.43
C TYR A 59 -7.88 -12.42 13.03
N LEU A 60 -7.03 -12.43 11.99
CA LEU A 60 -6.26 -13.60 11.59
C LEU A 60 -4.88 -13.14 11.17
N PHE A 61 -3.82 -13.67 11.80
CA PHE A 61 -2.45 -13.30 11.43
C PHE A 61 -2.14 -13.70 9.98
N GLY A 62 -1.73 -12.72 9.17
CA GLY A 62 -1.53 -12.91 7.73
C GLY A 62 -2.82 -12.93 6.91
N GLY A 63 -4.00 -12.81 7.55
CA GLY A 63 -5.29 -12.78 6.88
C GLY A 63 -5.43 -11.55 5.96
N ARG A 64 -6.00 -11.76 4.77
CA ARG A 64 -6.11 -10.74 3.71
C ARG A 64 -7.53 -10.44 3.24
N TYR A 65 -8.53 -11.08 3.85
CA TYR A 65 -9.91 -11.05 3.37
C TYR A 65 -10.47 -9.63 3.32
N THR A 66 -11.10 -9.30 2.19
CA THR A 66 -12.06 -8.20 2.10
C THR A 66 -13.31 -8.53 2.93
N ILE A 67 -14.19 -7.55 3.11
CA ILE A 67 -15.43 -7.75 3.87
C ILE A 67 -16.34 -8.74 3.15
N ASP A 68 -16.50 -8.58 1.83
CA ASP A 68 -17.33 -9.48 1.02
C ASP A 68 -16.80 -10.92 1.05
N GLU A 69 -15.50 -11.12 0.82
CA GLU A 69 -14.87 -12.45 0.89
C GLU A 69 -15.00 -13.07 2.28
N TYR A 70 -14.91 -12.25 3.35
CA TYR A 70 -15.09 -12.72 4.71
C TYR A 70 -16.53 -13.19 4.94
N LEU A 71 -17.52 -12.37 4.57
CA LEU A 71 -18.94 -12.70 4.77
C LEU A 71 -19.38 -13.91 3.95
N GLU A 72 -18.90 -14.03 2.71
CA GLU A 72 -19.12 -15.20 1.85
C GLU A 72 -18.57 -16.47 2.53
N ALA A 73 -17.31 -16.42 2.99
CA ALA A 73 -16.68 -17.57 3.61
C ALA A 73 -17.33 -17.96 4.95
N ILE A 74 -17.82 -17.00 5.74
CA ILE A 74 -18.65 -17.29 6.92
C ILE A 74 -19.97 -17.95 6.52
N GLY A 75 -20.60 -17.52 5.42
CA GLY A 75 -21.77 -18.16 4.85
C GLY A 75 -21.53 -19.62 4.44
N ASP A 76 -20.31 -19.93 3.98
CA ASP A 76 -19.84 -21.28 3.65
C ASP A 76 -19.44 -22.11 4.89
N GLY A 77 -19.61 -21.56 6.10
CA GLY A 77 -19.33 -22.25 7.36
C GLY A 77 -17.86 -22.25 7.78
N LYS A 78 -17.02 -21.39 7.20
CA LYS A 78 -15.62 -21.22 7.64
C LYS A 78 -15.53 -20.63 9.03
N GLU A 79 -14.54 -21.07 9.80
CA GLU A 79 -14.34 -20.60 11.17
C GLU A 79 -13.61 -19.24 11.22
N ALA A 80 -14.28 -18.23 11.77
CA ALA A 80 -13.76 -16.88 11.97
C ALA A 80 -12.52 -16.87 12.88
N GLY A 81 -11.45 -16.20 12.43
CA GLY A 81 -10.20 -16.05 13.20
C GLY A 81 -9.28 -17.28 13.16
N ILE A 82 -9.70 -18.35 12.49
CA ILE A 82 -8.90 -19.56 12.27
C ILE A 82 -8.68 -19.79 10.78
N GLU A 83 -9.77 -19.87 10.00
CA GLU A 83 -9.71 -20.07 8.55
C GLU A 83 -9.83 -18.75 7.77
N VAL A 84 -10.60 -17.81 8.32
CA VAL A 84 -10.96 -16.55 7.65
C VAL A 84 -10.81 -15.36 8.58
N GLY A 85 -10.30 -14.26 8.06
CA GLY A 85 -10.08 -13.04 8.84
C GLY A 85 -9.02 -12.15 8.23
N VAL A 86 -8.61 -11.14 9.00
CA VAL A 86 -7.79 -10.05 8.51
C VAL A 86 -6.69 -9.67 9.50
N ASP A 87 -5.50 -9.32 9.01
CA ASP A 87 -4.44 -8.72 9.81
C ASP A 87 -4.48 -7.18 9.75
N SER A 88 -3.72 -6.51 10.62
CA SER A 88 -3.80 -5.04 10.72
C SER A 88 -3.35 -4.33 9.45
N SER A 89 -2.38 -4.90 8.71
CA SER A 89 -1.95 -4.33 7.44
C SER A 89 -3.03 -4.50 6.38
N ALA A 90 -3.67 -5.66 6.31
CA ALA A 90 -4.71 -5.97 5.35
C ALA A 90 -5.94 -5.07 5.51
N VAL A 91 -6.33 -4.72 6.74
CA VAL A 91 -7.37 -3.69 6.97
C VAL A 91 -7.00 -2.39 6.27
N VAL A 92 -5.75 -1.92 6.41
CA VAL A 92 -5.27 -0.69 5.74
C VAL A 92 -5.29 -0.85 4.22
N LEU A 93 -4.71 -1.93 3.70
CA LEU A 93 -4.57 -2.10 2.25
C LEU A 93 -5.93 -2.24 1.56
N ASN A 94 -6.84 -3.04 2.12
CA ASN A 94 -8.18 -3.23 1.57
C ASN A 94 -8.99 -1.92 1.63
N SER A 95 -8.87 -1.18 2.74
CA SER A 95 -9.51 0.13 2.89
C SER A 95 -9.02 1.17 1.88
N TYR A 96 -7.72 1.22 1.60
CA TYR A 96 -7.22 2.16 0.60
C TYR A 96 -7.42 1.67 -0.84
N ARG A 97 -7.60 0.37 -1.05
CA ARG A 97 -7.92 -0.20 -2.37
C ARG A 97 -9.36 0.08 -2.79
N SER A 98 -10.30 0.24 -1.85
CA SER A 98 -11.67 0.68 -2.17
C SER A 98 -11.66 2.10 -2.75
N ALA A 99 -10.88 3.02 -2.16
CA ALA A 99 -10.74 4.40 -2.62
C ALA A 99 -9.80 4.59 -3.83
N ILE A 100 -8.86 3.66 -4.04
CA ILE A 100 -7.82 3.75 -5.06
C ILE A 100 -7.69 2.38 -5.76
N PRO A 101 -8.54 2.10 -6.77
CA PRO A 101 -8.44 0.88 -7.55
C PRO A 101 -7.06 0.75 -8.19
N GLY A 102 -6.42 -0.42 -8.00
CA GLY A 102 -5.09 -0.69 -8.54
C GLY A 102 -3.93 -0.08 -7.75
N ILE A 103 -4.16 0.39 -6.51
CA ILE A 103 -3.09 0.82 -5.61
C ILE A 103 -2.01 -0.26 -5.43
N LEU A 104 -0.76 0.17 -5.50
CA LEU A 104 0.42 -0.64 -5.30
C LEU A 104 1.36 0.03 -4.29
N PHE A 105 2.15 -0.79 -3.63
CA PHE A 105 3.04 -0.39 -2.56
C PHE A 105 4.47 -0.80 -2.83
N ARG A 106 5.41 0.07 -2.49
CA ARG A 106 6.85 -0.19 -2.54
C ARG A 106 7.21 -1.23 -1.47
N ILE A 107 8.12 -2.14 -1.81
CA ILE A 107 8.65 -3.13 -0.86
C ILE A 107 10.09 -2.85 -0.43
N ASP A 108 10.68 -1.79 -0.98
CA ASP A 108 12.02 -1.31 -0.69
C ASP A 108 12.10 0.21 -0.89
N GLU A 109 13.20 0.82 -0.41
CA GLU A 109 13.45 2.27 -0.51
C GLU A 109 13.59 2.75 -1.95
N THR A 110 14.09 1.90 -2.85
CA THR A 110 14.32 2.26 -4.25
C THR A 110 13.01 2.44 -5.00
N GLY A 111 11.94 1.75 -4.57
CA GLY A 111 10.66 1.69 -5.25
C GLY A 111 10.73 1.02 -6.62
N SER A 112 11.76 0.20 -6.87
CA SER A 112 11.93 -0.59 -8.09
C SER A 112 10.99 -1.79 -8.13
N ARG A 113 10.54 -2.25 -6.96
CA ARG A 113 9.59 -3.35 -6.82
C ARG A 113 8.33 -2.87 -6.12
N LEU A 114 7.20 -3.31 -6.67
CA LEU A 114 5.87 -3.01 -6.17
C LEU A 114 5.13 -4.30 -5.82
N ALA A 115 4.30 -4.26 -4.80
CA ALA A 115 3.42 -5.34 -4.39
C ALA A 115 2.01 -4.82 -4.08
N ARG A 116 1.02 -5.69 -4.21
CA ARG A 116 -0.36 -5.40 -3.79
C ARG A 116 -0.55 -5.51 -2.29
N ASP A 117 0.21 -6.41 -1.66
CA ASP A 117 0.14 -6.72 -0.25
C ASP A 117 1.51 -6.62 0.40
N ILE A 118 1.56 -5.85 1.48
CA ILE A 118 2.76 -5.56 2.24
C ILE A 118 2.47 -5.56 3.74
N SER A 119 3.51 -5.68 4.55
CA SER A 119 3.40 -5.67 6.01
C SER A 119 3.26 -4.24 6.55
N SER A 120 2.82 -4.13 7.81
CA SER A 120 2.81 -2.86 8.57
C SER A 120 4.18 -2.19 8.60
N SER A 121 5.26 -2.98 8.64
CA SER A 121 6.64 -2.49 8.63
C SER A 121 7.00 -1.87 7.26
N ALA A 122 6.70 -2.56 6.16
CA ALA A 122 6.91 -2.01 4.82
C ALA A 122 6.03 -0.78 4.54
N LEU A 123 4.81 -0.72 5.11
CA LEU A 123 3.97 0.47 5.05
C LEU A 123 4.67 1.66 5.71
N TYR A 124 5.16 1.46 6.94
CA TYR A 124 5.85 2.47 7.72
C TYR A 124 7.11 2.99 7.03
N HIS A 125 7.98 2.10 6.55
CA HIS A 125 9.29 2.48 6.04
C HIS A 125 9.28 3.02 4.60
N TYR A 126 8.40 2.52 3.73
CA TYR A 126 8.50 2.78 2.28
C TYR A 126 7.29 3.48 1.67
N ASN A 127 6.14 3.47 2.36
CA ASN A 127 4.86 3.91 1.80
C ASN A 127 4.17 4.94 2.69
N THR A 128 4.94 5.65 3.50
CA THR A 128 4.39 6.60 4.45
C THR A 128 5.19 7.89 4.46
N ARG A 129 4.47 9.02 4.50
CA ARG A 129 5.00 10.30 4.92
C ARG A 129 4.75 10.45 6.41
N HIS A 130 5.80 10.43 7.23
CA HIS A 130 5.65 10.67 8.66
C HIS A 130 5.11 12.08 8.91
N ILE A 131 4.15 12.17 9.82
CA ILE A 131 3.48 13.42 10.21
C ILE A 131 3.38 13.50 11.73
N SER A 132 3.27 14.72 12.24
CA SER A 132 3.06 14.96 13.66
C SER A 132 1.58 14.88 14.04
N LEU A 133 1.30 14.76 15.34
CA LEU A 133 -0.05 14.64 15.88
C LEU A 133 -0.95 15.83 15.52
N ASP A 134 -0.41 17.04 15.42
CA ASP A 134 -1.15 18.25 15.00
C ASP A 134 -1.49 18.28 13.50
N GLN A 135 -0.88 17.41 12.70
CA GLN A 135 -1.11 17.30 11.26
C GLN A 135 -2.02 16.12 10.89
N VAL A 136 -2.30 15.25 11.87
CA VAL A 136 -3.09 14.03 11.66
C VAL A 136 -4.52 14.39 11.28
N ARG A 137 -5.08 13.65 10.34
CA ARG A 137 -6.49 13.76 9.95
C ARG A 137 -7.11 12.37 9.83
N PRO A 138 -8.45 12.26 9.87
CA PRO A 138 -9.16 11.00 9.64
C PRO A 138 -8.64 10.27 8.40
N GLY A 139 -8.34 8.97 8.55
CA GLY A 139 -7.77 8.11 7.52
C GLY A 139 -6.24 8.04 7.47
N ASP A 140 -5.51 8.95 8.13
CA ASP A 140 -4.06 8.78 8.31
C ASP A 140 -3.77 7.51 9.15
N LEU A 141 -2.53 7.04 9.13
CA LEU A 141 -2.11 5.81 9.77
C LEU A 141 -1.49 6.11 11.15
N ILE A 142 -1.77 5.25 12.12
CA ILE A 142 -1.05 5.18 13.40
C ILE A 142 -0.26 3.87 13.42
N PHE A 143 1.02 3.93 13.79
CA PHE A 143 1.91 2.77 13.80
C PHE A 143 2.30 2.35 15.21
N PHE A 144 2.47 1.05 15.39
CA PHE A 144 2.83 0.45 16.66
C PHE A 144 4.17 -0.27 16.58
N LYS A 145 4.92 -0.25 17.68
CA LYS A 145 6.24 -0.86 17.81
C LYS A 145 6.36 -1.76 19.05
N ASN A 146 7.33 -2.66 19.00
CA ASN A 146 7.79 -3.38 20.18
C ASN A 146 8.86 -2.59 20.96
N SER A 147 9.35 -3.17 22.06
CA SER A 147 10.40 -2.57 22.91
C SER A 147 11.73 -2.38 22.19
N ALA A 148 12.02 -3.18 21.15
CA ALA A 148 13.19 -3.03 20.31
C ALA A 148 13.01 -1.95 19.21
N GLY A 149 11.84 -1.30 19.15
CA GLY A 149 11.52 -0.28 18.16
C GLY A 149 11.03 -0.80 16.81
N ALA A 150 10.95 -2.13 16.63
CA ALA A 150 10.47 -2.71 15.38
C ALA A 150 8.96 -2.53 15.24
N ILE A 151 8.50 -2.18 14.03
CA ILE A 151 7.08 -1.99 13.73
C ILE A 151 6.35 -3.33 13.78
N THR A 152 5.31 -3.41 14.61
CA THR A 152 4.51 -4.61 14.85
C THR A 152 3.07 -4.49 14.39
N GLY A 153 2.61 -3.27 14.08
CA GLY A 153 1.21 -3.06 13.71
C GLY A 153 0.95 -1.69 13.11
N VAL A 154 -0.22 -1.54 12.51
CA VAL A 154 -0.73 -0.29 11.95
C VAL A 154 -2.24 -0.24 12.18
N GLY A 155 -2.77 0.95 12.41
CA GLY A 155 -4.20 1.22 12.42
C GLY A 155 -4.53 2.45 11.60
N ILE A 156 -5.82 2.67 11.34
CA ILE A 156 -6.33 3.86 10.66
C ILE A 156 -6.84 4.83 11.73
N TYR A 157 -6.21 5.99 11.83
CA TYR A 157 -6.65 7.07 12.70
C TYR A 157 -8.07 7.51 12.34
N SER A 158 -8.95 7.56 13.33
CA SER A 158 -10.33 8.02 13.19
C SER A 158 -10.45 9.47 13.63
N HIS A 159 -10.20 9.74 14.91
CA HIS A 159 -10.35 11.08 15.50
C HIS A 159 -9.62 11.16 16.85
N THR A 160 -9.51 12.36 17.39
CA THR A 160 -9.07 12.59 18.77
C THR A 160 -10.28 13.07 19.57
N LYS A 161 -10.58 12.39 20.69
CA LYS A 161 -11.62 12.80 21.63
C LYS A 161 -10.99 13.63 22.75
N GLY A 162 -11.50 14.85 22.95
CA GLY A 162 -10.85 15.83 23.81
C GLY A 162 -9.45 16.15 23.31
N ASN A 163 -8.51 16.36 24.24
CA ASN A 163 -7.15 16.79 23.90
C ASN A 163 -6.10 15.66 23.97
N ASN A 164 -6.48 14.45 24.40
CA ASN A 164 -5.49 13.42 24.74
C ASN A 164 -5.92 11.97 24.42
N VAL A 165 -7.07 11.71 23.79
CA VAL A 165 -7.48 10.33 23.48
C VAL A 165 -7.57 10.14 21.98
N VAL A 166 -6.65 9.38 21.41
CA VAL A 166 -6.60 9.07 19.97
C VAL A 166 -7.39 7.80 19.71
N HIS A 167 -8.40 7.88 18.84
CA HIS A 167 -9.20 6.76 18.38
C HIS A 167 -8.75 6.28 17.00
N PHE A 168 -8.71 4.97 16.82
CA PHE A 168 -8.24 4.35 15.57
C PHE A 168 -8.86 2.96 15.37
N ILE A 169 -8.91 2.52 14.13
CA ILE A 169 -9.37 1.19 13.73
C ILE A 169 -8.17 0.28 13.54
N VAL A 170 -8.20 -0.91 14.12
CA VAL A 170 -7.11 -1.90 14.02
C VAL A 170 -7.66 -3.32 14.09
N ALA A 171 -7.05 -4.25 13.34
CA ALA A 171 -7.24 -5.69 13.61
C ALA A 171 -6.43 -6.06 14.86
N SER A 172 -7.14 -6.34 15.96
CA SER A 172 -6.55 -6.54 17.29
C SER A 172 -6.50 -8.02 17.63
N ALA A 173 -5.28 -8.56 17.76
CA ALA A 173 -5.09 -9.95 18.19
C ALA A 173 -5.70 -10.20 19.59
N ASN A 174 -5.56 -9.23 20.50
CA ASN A 174 -6.11 -9.31 21.86
C ASN A 174 -7.64 -9.30 21.88
N SER A 175 -8.27 -8.62 20.92
CA SER A 175 -9.73 -8.56 20.81
C SER A 175 -10.31 -9.65 19.92
N GLY A 176 -9.47 -10.40 19.21
CA GLY A 176 -9.88 -11.42 18.24
C GLY A 176 -10.56 -10.88 16.98
N LYS A 177 -10.64 -9.55 16.79
CA LYS A 177 -11.37 -8.90 15.70
C LYS A 177 -10.88 -7.50 15.38
N VAL A 178 -11.39 -6.92 14.31
CA VAL A 178 -11.22 -5.50 13.98
C VAL A 178 -12.07 -4.66 14.93
N VAL A 179 -11.45 -3.65 15.53
CA VAL A 179 -12.09 -2.79 16.53
C VAL A 179 -11.77 -1.32 16.30
N LEU A 180 -12.74 -0.45 16.58
CA LEU A 180 -12.49 0.95 16.89
C LEU A 180 -12.07 1.04 18.36
N THR A 181 -10.80 1.31 18.61
CA THR A 181 -10.23 1.42 19.96
C THR A 181 -9.55 2.77 20.16
N ASN A 182 -8.91 2.96 21.31
CA ASN A 182 -8.24 4.21 21.63
C ASN A 182 -6.94 4.02 22.43
N VAL A 183 -6.15 5.08 22.45
CA VAL A 183 -4.95 5.22 23.27
C VAL A 183 -4.89 6.63 23.85
N VAL A 184 -4.45 6.74 25.12
CA VAL A 184 -4.23 8.02 25.79
C VAL A 184 -2.83 8.54 25.48
N ILE A 185 -2.74 9.76 24.93
CA ILE A 185 -1.49 10.48 24.65
C ILE A 185 -0.73 10.71 25.96
N GLY A 186 0.57 10.39 25.97
CA GLY A 186 1.42 10.48 27.16
C GLY A 186 1.19 9.37 28.19
N GLY A 187 0.31 8.39 27.92
CA GLY A 187 0.19 7.19 28.74
C GLY A 187 1.30 6.18 28.46
N ASN A 188 1.52 5.22 29.37
CA ASN A 188 2.58 4.21 29.22
C ASN A 188 2.48 3.42 27.90
N TYR A 189 1.28 3.03 27.48
CA TYR A 189 1.10 2.34 26.20
C TYR A 189 1.51 3.24 25.02
N TRP A 190 1.14 4.52 25.05
CA TRP A 190 1.54 5.48 24.02
C TRP A 190 3.06 5.57 23.90
N GLU A 191 3.73 5.85 25.02
CA GLU A 191 5.18 6.07 25.03
C GLU A 191 5.97 4.81 24.62
N THR A 192 5.49 3.64 25.02
CA THR A 192 6.21 2.37 24.77
C THR A 192 5.81 1.66 23.49
N ARG A 193 4.60 1.89 22.96
CA ARG A 193 4.04 1.13 21.84
C ARG A 193 3.68 1.95 20.63
N VAL A 194 3.48 3.26 20.72
CA VAL A 194 3.17 4.09 19.53
C VAL A 194 4.49 4.52 18.88
N ALA A 195 4.63 4.21 17.59
CA ALA A 195 5.78 4.61 16.77
C ALA A 195 5.59 6.01 16.16
N GLY A 196 4.34 6.40 15.91
CA GLY A 196 3.98 7.70 15.36
C GLY A 196 2.85 7.60 14.33
N PHE A 197 2.66 8.68 13.58
CA PHE A 197 1.64 8.79 12.54
C PHE A 197 2.25 8.88 11.16
N GLY A 198 1.42 8.60 10.16
CA GLY A 198 1.84 8.63 8.78
C GLY A 198 0.71 8.83 7.79
N ARG A 199 0.94 9.63 6.76
CA ARG A 199 0.03 9.73 5.62
C ARG A 199 0.46 8.77 4.53
N LEU A 200 -0.47 7.97 4.01
CA LEU A 200 -0.15 6.95 3.02
C LEU A 200 0.41 7.57 1.74
N GLU A 201 1.49 6.97 1.25
CA GLU A 201 2.06 7.19 -0.07
C GLU A 201 1.94 5.89 -0.87
N TYR A 202 1.67 6.01 -2.17
CA TYR A 202 1.38 4.85 -3.02
C TYR A 202 1.86 5.04 -4.45
N SER A 203 1.75 3.97 -5.22
CA SER A 203 2.02 3.92 -6.66
C SER A 203 0.87 3.26 -7.40
N VAL A 204 0.77 3.50 -8.70
CA VAL A 204 -0.18 2.86 -9.63
C VAL A 204 0.54 2.58 -10.95
N ILE A 205 0.21 1.48 -11.61
CA ILE A 205 0.65 1.24 -13.00
C ILE A 205 -0.37 1.93 -13.90
N ARG A 206 0.11 2.78 -14.81
CA ARG A 206 -0.70 3.37 -15.89
C ARG A 206 -0.39 2.67 -17.19
#